data_AF-A0A7R9W2J0-F1
#
_entry.id   AF-A0A7R9W2J0-F1
#
_cell.length_a   1.000
_cell.length_b   1.000
_cell.length_c   1.000
_cell.angle_alpha   90.00
_cell.angle_beta   90.00
_cell.angle_gamma   90.00
#
_symmetry.space_group_name_H-M   'P 1'
#
loop_
_entity.id
_entity.type
_entity.pdbx_description
1 polymer ?
#
loop_
_entity_poly.entity_id
_entity_poly.type
_entity_poly.pdbx_seq_one_letter_code
_entity_poly.pdbx_strand_id
1 'polypeptide(L)'
;MGKLTVFLNKVTNLQDEDHFGGESDPYVKFELEQDNLIFDKDYGDQTSSKKNDDPNPVYEETFEWDIPTLENMELTCKVMDDDIGPDEELGKCKIKLEDLDL
;
A
#
# COMPACT_ATOMS: atom_id res chain seq x y z
N MET A 1 16.46 16.37 5.56
CA MET A 1 15.64 15.46 4.75
C MET A 1 15.82 14.09 5.35
N GLY A 2 14.72 13.51 5.83
CA GLY A 2 14.66 12.15 6.31
C GLY A 2 14.30 11.20 5.16
N LYS A 3 14.45 9.91 5.39
CA LYS A 3 14.10 8.86 4.44
C LYS A 3 13.11 7.91 5.11
N LEU A 4 11.94 7.76 4.51
CA LEU A 4 10.98 6.74 4.92
C LEU A 4 11.27 5.48 4.12
N THR A 5 11.58 4.39 4.82
CA THR A 5 11.77 3.07 4.21
C THR A 5 10.67 2.15 4.71
N VAL A 6 9.86 1.64 3.79
CA VAL A 6 8.78 0.68 4.06
C VAL A 6 9.18 -0.67 3.49
N PHE A 7 9.20 -1.70 4.35
CA PHE A 7 9.45 -3.07 3.92
C PHE A 7 8.14 -3.85 3.87
N LEU A 8 7.67 -4.16 2.65
CA LEU A 8 6.54 -5.04 2.43
C LEU A 8 7.02 -6.48 2.50
N ASN A 9 6.77 -7.13 3.63
CA ASN A 9 7.12 -8.54 3.81
C ASN A 9 6.15 -9.45 3.04
N LYS A 10 4.90 -9.51 3.51
CA LYS A 10 3.87 -10.40 2.97
C LYS A 10 2.48 -9.86 3.31
N VAL A 11 1.49 -10.35 2.58
CA VAL A 11 0.07 -10.25 2.93
C VAL A 11 -0.43 -11.66 3.23
N THR A 12 -1.43 -11.80 4.09
CA THR A 12 -1.94 -13.11 4.51
C THR A 12 -3.44 -13.07 4.70
N ASN A 13 -4.11 -14.20 4.45
CA ASN A 13 -5.55 -14.36 4.58
C ASN A 13 -6.34 -13.33 3.76
N LEU A 14 -5.94 -13.12 2.51
CA LEU A 14 -6.78 -12.35 1.58
C LEU A 14 -8.13 -13.05 1.41
N GLN A 15 -9.19 -12.25 1.46
CA GLN A 15 -10.52 -12.75 1.19
C GLN A 15 -10.60 -12.97 -0.32
N ASP A 16 -10.69 -14.24 -0.68
CA ASP A 16 -11.04 -14.67 -2.03
C ASP A 16 -12.52 -14.34 -2.24
N GLU A 17 -12.81 -13.25 -2.94
CA GLU A 17 -14.18 -12.89 -3.35
C GLU A 17 -14.67 -13.80 -4.49
N ASP A 18 -13.79 -14.61 -5.09
CA ASP A 18 -14.09 -15.41 -6.27
C ASP A 18 -14.77 -16.73 -5.94
N HIS A 19 -16.04 -16.61 -5.55
CA HIS A 19 -17.01 -17.71 -5.42
C HIS A 19 -17.14 -18.59 -6.69
N PHE A 20 -16.53 -18.21 -7.82
CA PHE A 20 -16.54 -18.94 -9.10
C PHE A 20 -15.15 -19.10 -9.75
N GLY A 21 -14.07 -19.13 -8.97
CA GLY A 21 -12.76 -19.63 -9.43
C GLY A 21 -12.06 -18.74 -10.46
N GLY A 22 -11.91 -17.46 -10.15
CA GLY A 22 -10.92 -16.60 -10.78
C GLY A 22 -9.67 -16.49 -9.91
N GLU A 23 -8.56 -16.20 -10.58
CA GLU A 23 -7.22 -16.09 -10.00
C GLU A 23 -7.11 -14.68 -9.40
N SER A 24 -7.09 -14.54 -8.07
CA SER A 24 -6.78 -13.24 -7.46
C SER A 24 -5.29 -12.94 -7.68
N ASP A 25 -5.00 -11.82 -8.32
CA ASP A 25 -3.66 -11.35 -8.62
C ASP A 25 -3.26 -10.16 -7.70
N PRO A 26 -3.05 -10.38 -6.38
CA PRO A 26 -2.93 -9.28 -5.44
C PRO A 26 -1.64 -8.46 -5.61
N TYR A 27 -1.77 -7.16 -5.36
CA TYR A 27 -0.67 -6.23 -5.21
C TYR A 27 -0.96 -5.15 -4.16
N VAL A 28 0.09 -4.52 -3.65
CA VAL A 28 -0.03 -3.45 -2.65
C VAL A 28 0.36 -2.12 -3.27
N LYS A 29 -0.53 -1.14 -3.18
CA LYS A 29 -0.29 0.25 -3.52
C LYS A 29 -0.07 1.08 -2.26
N PHE A 30 1.06 1.78 -2.21
CA PHE A 30 1.40 2.75 -1.19
C PHE A 30 1.23 4.16 -1.75
N GLU A 31 0.48 5.00 -1.06
CA GLU A 31 0.28 6.41 -1.38
C GLU A 31 0.75 7.22 -0.17
N LEU A 32 1.68 8.16 -0.37
CA LEU A 32 2.21 8.99 0.71
C LEU A 32 1.77 10.43 0.50
N GLU A 33 1.06 10.98 1.47
CA GLU A 33 0.58 12.36 1.45
C GLU A 33 0.91 13.08 2.75
N GLN A 34 1.00 14.40 2.68
CA GLN A 34 1.04 15.27 3.85
C GLN A 34 -0.26 16.05 3.92
N ASP A 35 -1.08 15.73 4.92
CA ASP A 35 -2.36 16.36 5.21
C ASP A 35 -2.10 17.78 5.72
N ASN A 36 -2.36 18.78 4.87
CA ASN A 36 -2.16 20.18 5.25
C ASN A 36 -3.51 20.90 5.28
N LEU A 37 -3.63 21.87 6.17
CA LEU A 37 -4.85 22.64 6.39
C LEU A 37 -5.50 23.27 5.13
N ILE A 38 -4.73 23.50 4.06
CA ILE A 38 -5.21 24.16 2.84
C ILE A 38 -5.17 23.23 1.62
N PHE A 39 -4.04 22.56 1.38
CA PHE A 39 -3.85 21.64 0.26
C PHE A 39 -2.95 20.48 0.66
N ASP A 40 -3.45 19.26 0.50
CA ASP A 40 -2.66 18.07 0.72
C ASP A 40 -1.52 18.01 -0.29
N LYS A 41 -0.35 17.62 0.21
CA LYS A 41 0.84 17.49 -0.61
C LYS A 41 1.13 16.01 -0.81
N ASP A 42 0.97 15.58 -2.06
CA ASP A 42 1.31 14.25 -2.51
C ASP A 42 2.85 14.08 -2.64
N TYR A 43 3.38 12.98 -2.13
CA TYR A 43 4.79 12.58 -2.22
C TYR A 43 5.03 11.41 -3.19
N GLY A 44 3.99 10.97 -3.87
CA GLY A 44 4.00 9.96 -4.91
C GLY A 44 3.58 8.58 -4.42
N ASP A 45 3.09 7.80 -5.38
CA ASP A 45 2.65 6.43 -5.18
C ASP A 45 3.77 5.43 -5.54
N GLN A 46 3.84 4.32 -4.83
CA GLN A 46 4.64 3.16 -5.22
C GLN A 46 3.79 1.88 -5.11
N THR A 47 3.95 0.96 -6.06
CA THR A 47 3.21 -0.30 -6.12
C THR A 47 4.15 -1.48 -6.08
N SER A 48 3.75 -2.55 -5.41
CA SER A 48 4.51 -3.80 -5.41
C SER A 48 4.43 -4.54 -6.75
N SER A 49 5.23 -5.62 -6.88
CA SER A 49 4.94 -6.63 -7.88
C SER A 49 3.54 -7.21 -7.67
N LYS A 50 2.91 -7.68 -8.74
CA LYS A 50 1.67 -8.45 -8.71
C LYS A 50 2.02 -9.91 -8.50
N LYS A 51 1.30 -10.60 -7.62
CA LYS A 51 1.41 -12.06 -7.44
C LYS A 51 0.20 -12.71 -8.04
N ASN A 52 0.35 -13.92 -8.55
CA ASN A 52 -0.75 -14.60 -9.22
C ASN A 52 -1.35 -15.69 -8.36
N ASP A 53 -2.68 -15.67 -8.20
CA ASP A 53 -3.49 -16.66 -7.49
C ASP A 53 -2.89 -17.07 -6.12
N ASP A 54 -2.45 -16.09 -5.33
CA ASP A 54 -1.82 -16.33 -4.02
C ASP A 54 -2.52 -15.53 -2.93
N PRO A 55 -3.34 -16.16 -2.06
CA PRO A 55 -4.00 -15.48 -0.94
C PRO A 55 -3.05 -15.17 0.23
N ASN A 56 -1.80 -15.62 0.16
CA ASN A 56 -0.76 -15.34 1.15
C ASN A 56 0.57 -14.88 0.51
N PRO A 57 0.51 -13.82 -0.34
CA PRO A 57 1.63 -13.45 -1.19
C PRO A 57 2.81 -12.92 -0.38
N VAL A 58 4.01 -13.39 -0.72
CA VAL A 58 5.28 -12.91 -0.17
C VAL A 58 5.95 -11.99 -1.20
N TYR A 59 6.22 -10.75 -0.79
CA TYR A 59 6.81 -9.72 -1.68
C TYR A 59 8.29 -9.52 -1.37
N GLU A 60 8.64 -9.31 -0.10
CA GLU A 60 9.99 -8.93 0.35
C GLU A 60 10.54 -7.69 -0.40
N GLU A 61 9.66 -6.73 -0.67
CA GLU A 61 9.97 -5.52 -1.42
C GLU A 61 10.19 -4.32 -0.49
N THR A 62 11.06 -3.41 -0.91
CA THR A 62 11.38 -2.20 -0.15
C THR A 62 11.00 -0.97 -0.96
N PHE A 63 10.26 -0.07 -0.34
CA PHE A 63 9.81 1.21 -0.91
C PHE A 63 10.42 2.35 -0.12
N GLU A 64 10.83 3.40 -0.82
CA GLU A 64 11.60 4.48 -0.22
C GLU A 64 11.10 5.84 -0.70
N TRP A 65 10.88 6.75 0.24
CA TRP A 65 10.52 8.14 -0.04
C TRP A 65 11.45 9.10 0.70
N ASP A 66 11.84 10.17 0.02
CA ASP A 66 12.52 11.30 0.65
C ASP A 66 11.48 12.26 1.24
N ILE A 67 11.44 12.35 2.57
CA ILE A 67 10.46 13.16 3.28
C ILE A 67 11.12 14.28 4.10
N PRO A 68 10.51 15.48 4.14
CA PRO A 68 11.07 16.60 4.89
C PRO A 68 10.80 16.50 6.40
N THR A 69 9.67 15.90 6.79
CA THR A 69 9.17 15.77 8.17
C THR A 69 8.25 14.56 8.28
N LEU A 70 7.95 14.11 9.50
CA LEU A 70 6.89 13.13 9.79
C LEU A 70 5.55 13.81 10.13
N GLU A 71 5.56 15.12 10.42
CA GLU A 71 4.37 15.89 10.83
C GLU A 71 3.30 15.90 9.73
N ASN A 72 2.07 15.52 10.13
CA ASN A 72 0.90 15.34 9.27
C ASN A 72 1.13 14.43 8.05
N MET A 73 2.14 13.55 8.09
CA MET A 73 2.34 12.57 7.02
C MET A 73 1.41 11.38 7.24
N GLU A 74 0.73 10.98 6.17
CA GLU A 74 -0.11 9.79 6.14
C GLU A 74 0.34 8.87 5.01
N LEU A 75 0.68 7.63 5.38
CA LEU A 75 0.93 6.55 4.45
C LEU A 75 -0.36 5.73 4.32
N THR A 76 -0.96 5.75 3.14
CA THR A 76 -2.07 4.86 2.79
C THR A 76 -1.54 3.62 2.12
N CYS A 77 -1.85 2.44 2.66
CA CYS A 77 -1.56 1.15 2.04
C CYS A 77 -2.89 0.54 1.56
N LYS A 78 -3.00 0.23 0.27
CA LYS A 78 -4.16 -0.45 -0.32
C LYS A 78 -3.70 -1.79 -0.87
N VAL A 79 -4.42 -2.85 -0.55
CA VAL A 79 -4.28 -4.14 -1.23
C VAL A 79 -5.33 -4.18 -2.31
N MET A 80 -4.89 -4.40 -3.53
CA MET A 80 -5.70 -4.39 -4.74
C MET A 80 -5.63 -5.78 -5.41
N ASP A 81 -6.67 -6.15 -6.13
CA ASP A 81 -6.70 -7.33 -7.00
C ASP A 81 -6.57 -6.89 -8.47
N ASP A 82 -5.62 -7.47 -9.22
CA ASP A 82 -5.42 -7.16 -10.64
C ASP A 82 -6.32 -8.02 -11.54
N ASP A 83 -7.55 -7.55 -11.73
CA ASP A 83 -8.50 -8.20 -12.62
C ASP A 83 -8.34 -7.77 -14.09
N ILE A 84 -8.85 -8.60 -15.01
CA ILE A 84 -9.03 -8.21 -16.42
C ILE A 84 -9.97 -6.98 -16.55
N GLY A 85 -10.79 -6.73 -15.53
CA GLY A 85 -11.72 -5.61 -15.39
C GLY A 85 -11.13 -4.43 -14.61
N PRO A 86 -11.96 -3.64 -13.90
CA PRO A 86 -11.47 -2.66 -12.94
C PRO A 86 -10.92 -3.37 -11.70
N ASP A 87 -9.72 -2.99 -11.26
CA ASP A 87 -9.10 -3.51 -10.05
C ASP A 87 -10.01 -3.33 -8.82
N GLU A 88 -10.11 -4.37 -8.01
CA GLU A 88 -10.89 -4.36 -6.76
C GLU A 88 -9.99 -4.03 -5.55
N GLU A 89 -10.50 -3.22 -4.61
CA GLU A 89 -9.80 -2.96 -3.34
C GLU A 89 -10.13 -4.07 -2.33
N LEU A 90 -9.18 -4.98 -2.11
CA LEU A 90 -9.28 -6.07 -1.14
C LEU A 90 -9.13 -5.59 0.31
N GLY A 91 -8.45 -4.45 0.51
CA GLY A 91 -8.30 -3.86 1.83
C GLY A 91 -7.48 -2.58 1.83
N LYS A 92 -7.63 -1.79 2.90
CA LYS A 92 -6.95 -0.52 3.05
C LYS A 92 -6.59 -0.24 4.49
N CYS A 93 -5.41 0.32 4.71
CA CYS A 93 -5.04 0.94 5.98
C CYS A 93 -4.41 2.31 5.74
N LYS A 94 -4.62 3.21 6.71
CA LYS A 94 -4.01 4.54 6.75
C LYS A 94 -3.16 4.61 8.01
N ILE A 95 -1.91 5.04 7.84
CA ILE A 95 -0.92 5.09 8.91
C ILE A 95 -0.43 6.52 9.00
N LYS A 96 -0.76 7.19 10.10
CA LYS A 96 -0.19 8.49 10.43
C LYS A 96 1.22 8.30 10.94
N LEU A 97 2.21 8.86 10.24
CA LEU A 97 3.62 8.64 10.59
C LEU A 97 4.02 9.41 11.85
N GLU A 98 3.31 10.49 12.18
CA GLU A 98 3.52 11.26 13.42
C GLU A 98 3.15 10.49 14.70
N ASP A 99 2.26 9.50 14.60
CA ASP A 99 1.85 8.65 15.71
C ASP A 99 2.84 7.50 15.96
N LEU A 100 3.79 7.31 15.04
CA LEU A 100 4.83 6.30 15.15
C LEU A 100 6.05 6.91 15.86
N ASP A 101 6.58 6.21 16.87
CA ASP A 101 7.80 6.60 17.59
C ASP A 101 9.05 6.25 16.73
N LEU A 102 9.23 6.98 15.62
CA LEU A 102 10.26 6.79 14.58
C LEU A 102 11.43 7.79 14.68
#